data_AF-E1VL97-F1
#
_entry.id   AF-E1VL97-F1
#
_cell.length_a   1.000
_cell.length_b   1.000
_cell.length_c   1.000
_cell.angle_alpha   90.00
_cell.angle_beta   90.00
_cell.angle_gamma   90.00
#
_symmetry.space_group_name_H-M   'P 1'
#
loop_
_entity.id
_entity.type
_entity.pdbx_description
1 polymer ?
#
loop_
_entity_poly.entity_id
_entity_poly.type
_entity_poly.pdbx_seq_one_letter_code
_entity_poly.pdbx_strand_id
1 'polypeptide(L)'
;MLAMIDVAPTQTTPSADMAVSMTHTRNGATVDYTVTITNNGPDTAQNVTLTNTIPQGVIINTHMISNGSCTQNNLQINCSLGSVQNAAGNTLQVRITATPEVDISKTVNAVVASTTQDPNMGNNQVQKSGAGCFIATAAFDSYEHDYLHILRNFRDDYLLTNAPGQAFVETYYQYSPPLANWMQDKEGVKAVTRTLLLPVIAAAWLIQAPLLIQLGMLGGLLGLILAWKHVQAGNLLRKALISVGVMLGLAAGNASADQIYYVHTDHLNTPTLVTDSNKTVVWEGVRKPFGETEEVVNSVRQPIRFPGQYFDGETGLSYNYFRDYDPALGRYIQSDPIGLMGGVSTHGYVGGESSCIC
;
A
#
# COMPACT_ATOMS: atom_id res chain seq x y z
N MET A 1 7.89 72.63 44.45
CA MET A 1 9.04 71.79 44.03
C MET A 1 8.45 70.48 43.54
N LEU A 2 8.28 70.31 42.22
CA LEU A 2 7.82 69.03 41.64
C LEU A 2 9.01 68.07 41.69
N ALA A 3 8.87 66.95 42.39
CA ALA A 3 9.84 65.86 42.32
C ALA A 3 9.52 65.01 41.08
N MET A 4 10.44 64.96 40.13
CA MET A 4 10.40 64.00 39.02
C MET A 4 10.71 62.61 39.60
N ILE A 5 9.78 61.68 39.42
CA ILE A 5 10.03 60.25 39.66
C ILE A 5 10.73 59.73 38.43
N ASP A 6 12.01 59.38 38.57
CA ASP A 6 12.78 58.72 37.53
C ASP A 6 12.35 57.24 37.51
N VAL A 7 11.53 56.86 36.54
CA VAL A 7 11.15 55.45 36.32
C VAL A 7 12.34 54.80 35.62
N ALA A 8 13.14 54.05 36.36
CA ALA A 8 14.21 53.24 35.78
C ALA A 8 13.58 52.31 34.71
N PRO A 9 14.13 52.27 33.48
CA PRO A 9 13.58 51.41 32.44
C PRO A 9 13.62 49.96 32.91
N THR A 10 12.51 49.24 32.75
CA THR A 10 12.46 47.78 32.92
C THR A 10 13.48 47.16 31.98
N GLN A 11 14.61 46.70 32.51
CA GLN A 11 15.57 45.89 31.76
C GLN A 11 14.91 44.56 31.44
N THR A 12 14.45 44.41 30.20
CA THR A 12 14.07 43.11 29.64
C THR A 12 15.34 42.27 29.52
N THR A 13 15.43 41.17 30.26
CA THR A 13 16.52 40.21 30.11
C THR A 13 16.55 39.71 28.67
N PRO A 14 17.68 39.82 27.96
CA PRO A 14 17.75 39.37 26.56
C PRO A 14 17.49 37.86 26.49
N SER A 15 16.60 37.45 25.58
CA SER A 15 16.17 36.06 25.40
C SER A 15 16.52 35.58 23.99
N ALA A 16 17.31 34.51 23.93
CA ALA A 16 17.57 33.74 22.71
C ALA A 16 16.72 32.45 22.73
N ASP A 17 16.63 31.75 21.60
CA ASP A 17 16.02 30.41 21.49
C ASP A 17 16.89 29.63 20.51
N MET A 18 17.89 28.93 21.06
CA MET A 18 18.86 28.20 20.27
C MET A 18 18.25 26.86 19.84
N ALA A 19 18.45 26.48 18.59
CA ALA A 19 17.97 25.21 18.06
C ALA A 19 19.09 24.53 17.29
N VAL A 20 19.24 23.23 17.49
CA VAL A 20 20.22 22.41 16.77
C VAL A 20 19.50 21.37 15.92
N SER A 21 19.97 21.20 14.68
CA SER A 21 19.51 20.17 13.75
C SER A 21 20.69 19.49 13.09
N MET A 22 20.51 18.27 12.59
CA MET A 22 21.61 17.48 12.05
C MET A 22 21.19 16.67 10.83
N THR A 23 21.86 16.90 9.71
CA THR A 23 21.71 16.12 8.47
C THR A 23 22.96 15.27 8.25
N HIS A 24 22.84 14.24 7.41
CA HIS A 24 24.00 13.46 6.99
C HIS A 24 23.88 13.09 5.52
N THR A 25 25.01 12.89 4.85
CA THR A 25 25.08 12.39 3.47
C THR A 25 26.15 11.32 3.41
N ARG A 26 25.85 10.20 2.74
CA ARG A 26 26.77 9.08 2.59
C ARG A 26 27.39 9.10 1.19
N ASN A 27 28.72 9.20 1.12
CA ASN A 27 29.49 9.19 -0.13
C ASN A 27 30.45 8.00 -0.10
N GLY A 28 29.97 6.84 -0.57
CA GLY A 28 30.73 5.59 -0.55
C GLY A 28 31.07 5.15 0.89
N ALA A 29 32.37 5.06 1.21
CA ALA A 29 32.87 4.70 2.54
C ALA A 29 32.88 5.87 3.54
N THR A 30 32.56 7.09 3.08
CA THR A 30 32.52 8.29 3.92
C THR A 30 31.09 8.66 4.32
N VAL A 31 30.90 9.08 5.57
CA VAL A 31 29.68 9.78 6.01
C VAL A 31 30.06 11.22 6.32
N ASP A 32 29.33 12.16 5.70
CA ASP A 32 29.41 13.59 5.96
C ASP A 32 28.24 13.99 6.87
N TYR A 33 28.53 14.36 8.11
CA TYR A 33 27.53 14.92 9.03
C TYR A 33 27.54 16.44 8.92
N THR A 34 26.37 17.07 8.82
CA THR A 34 26.21 18.53 8.86
C THR A 34 25.32 18.90 10.05
N VAL A 35 25.92 19.46 11.10
CA VAL A 35 25.19 20.07 12.21
C VAL A 35 24.82 21.49 11.84
N THR A 36 23.58 21.92 12.06
CA THR A 36 23.08 23.26 11.79
C THR A 36 22.51 23.86 13.07
N ILE A 37 22.97 25.07 13.41
CA ILE A 37 22.55 25.82 14.60
C ILE A 37 21.79 27.07 14.17
N THR A 38 20.68 27.34 14.84
CA THR A 38 19.79 28.48 14.57
C THR A 38 19.43 29.18 15.88
N ASN A 39 19.29 30.51 15.85
CA ASN A 39 18.70 31.28 16.95
C ASN A 39 17.31 31.78 16.51
N ASN A 40 16.25 31.15 17.03
CA ASN A 40 14.85 31.51 16.79
C ASN A 40 14.35 32.61 17.74
N GLY A 41 15.15 32.99 18.74
CA GLY A 41 14.76 33.95 19.76
C GLY A 41 14.96 35.39 19.31
N PRO A 42 14.23 36.36 19.89
CA PRO A 42 14.25 37.75 19.44
C PRO A 42 15.60 38.45 19.61
N ASP A 43 16.43 38.01 20.58
CA ASP A 43 17.71 38.65 20.89
C ASP A 43 18.93 37.83 20.41
N THR A 44 20.07 38.49 20.28
CA THR A 44 21.34 37.83 19.90
C THR A 44 21.84 36.90 20.99
N ALA A 45 22.12 35.64 20.64
CA ALA A 45 22.75 34.68 21.54
C ALA A 45 24.25 34.97 21.65
N GLN A 46 24.76 35.10 22.87
CA GLN A 46 26.18 35.38 23.15
C GLN A 46 26.91 34.14 23.67
N ASN A 47 28.22 34.07 23.41
CA ASN A 47 29.11 32.99 23.83
C ASN A 47 28.58 31.59 23.49
N VAL A 48 28.06 31.44 22.26
CA VAL A 48 27.47 30.18 21.82
C VAL A 48 28.58 29.12 21.68
N THR A 49 28.35 27.97 22.31
CA THR A 49 29.22 26.80 22.26
C THR A 49 28.46 25.61 21.71
N LEU A 50 29.11 24.83 20.84
CA LEU A 50 28.61 23.55 20.35
C LEU A 50 29.54 22.45 20.87
N THR A 51 28.96 21.48 21.55
CA THR A 51 29.63 20.24 21.91
C THR A 51 29.06 19.13 21.05
N ASN A 52 29.91 18.53 20.21
CA ASN A 52 29.54 17.37 19.41
C ASN A 52 30.34 16.15 19.86
N THR A 53 29.67 15.19 20.47
CA THR A 53 30.29 13.94 20.92
C THR A 53 30.06 12.85 19.88
N ILE A 54 31.15 12.38 19.30
CA ILE A 54 31.20 11.31 18.31
C ILE A 54 31.50 9.99 19.05
N PRO A 55 30.92 8.87 18.62
CA PRO A 55 31.12 7.59 19.28
C PRO A 55 32.49 6.94 19.06
N GLN A 56 32.87 6.02 19.96
CA GLN A 56 34.12 5.25 19.86
C GLN A 56 34.11 4.30 18.65
N GLY A 57 35.22 4.30 17.89
CA GLY A 57 35.41 3.53 16.65
C GLY A 57 35.40 4.40 15.38
N VAL A 58 35.25 5.72 15.50
CA VAL A 58 35.19 6.64 14.35
C VAL A 58 36.50 7.39 14.18
N ILE A 59 37.04 7.41 12.95
CA ILE A 59 38.14 8.30 12.56
C ILE A 59 37.52 9.60 12.01
N ILE A 60 37.86 10.72 12.64
CA ILE A 60 37.48 12.06 12.18
C ILE A 60 38.52 12.50 11.17
N ASN A 61 38.19 12.53 9.87
CA ASN A 61 39.14 12.91 8.83
C ASN A 61 39.31 14.43 8.77
N THR A 62 38.21 15.17 8.82
CA THR A 62 38.19 16.64 8.74
C THR A 62 37.00 17.21 9.50
N HIS A 63 37.17 18.39 10.08
CA HIS A 63 36.09 19.24 10.57
C HIS A 63 36.25 20.65 9.99
N MET A 64 35.19 21.19 9.39
CA MET A 64 35.14 22.57 8.91
C MET A 64 34.00 23.30 9.60
N ILE A 65 34.17 24.61 9.84
CA ILE A 65 33.18 25.47 10.50
C ILE A 65 33.05 26.78 9.73
N SER A 66 31.84 27.31 9.61
CA SER A 66 31.60 28.56 8.88
C SER A 66 31.91 29.84 9.68
N ASN A 67 31.88 29.81 11.02
CA ASN A 67 32.29 30.92 11.89
C ASN A 67 32.72 30.42 13.27
N GLY A 68 33.82 30.95 13.81
CA GLY A 68 34.38 30.55 15.11
C GLY A 68 35.55 29.57 15.01
N SER A 69 35.81 28.83 16.09
CA SER A 69 36.92 27.86 16.19
C SER A 69 36.46 26.57 16.85
N CYS A 70 36.96 25.43 16.37
CA CYS A 70 36.71 24.12 16.97
C CYS A 70 38.01 23.49 17.44
N THR A 71 37.96 22.83 18.58
CA THR A 71 39.02 21.97 19.08
C THR A 71 38.50 20.54 19.16
N GLN A 72 39.33 19.59 18.76
CA GLN A 72 39.04 18.18 18.89
C GLN A 72 39.80 17.62 20.09
N ASN A 73 39.07 17.02 21.04
CA ASN A 73 39.64 16.24 22.13
C ASN A 73 39.14 14.80 21.99
N ASN A 74 39.99 13.92 21.45
CA ASN A 74 39.64 12.55 21.08
C ASN A 74 38.43 12.49 20.12
N LEU A 75 37.26 12.09 20.64
CA LEU A 75 36.01 11.91 19.90
C LEU A 75 34.99 13.02 20.20
N GLN A 76 35.41 14.08 20.90
CA GLN A 76 34.56 15.23 21.18
C GLN A 76 35.09 16.44 20.40
N ILE A 77 34.19 17.09 19.65
CA ILE A 77 34.45 18.33 18.94
C ILE A 77 33.76 19.45 19.73
N ASN A 78 34.56 20.35 20.29
CA ASN A 78 34.09 21.51 21.04
C ASN A 78 34.33 22.77 20.19
N CYS A 79 33.26 23.44 19.80
CA CYS A 79 33.31 24.64 18.98
C CYS A 79 32.83 25.87 19.75
N SER A 80 33.60 26.95 19.66
CA SER A 80 33.20 28.29 20.12
C SER A 80 32.76 29.11 18.91
N LEU A 81 31.48 29.48 18.89
CA LEU A 81 30.79 30.10 17.75
C LEU A 81 30.64 31.61 17.89
N GLY A 82 31.00 32.18 19.04
CA GLY A 82 30.86 33.60 19.33
C GLY A 82 29.39 34.02 19.51
N SER A 83 28.95 35.03 18.77
CA SER A 83 27.58 35.57 18.84
C SER A 83 26.74 35.16 17.64
N VAL A 84 25.54 34.64 17.86
CA VAL A 84 24.59 34.26 16.81
C VAL A 84 23.41 35.23 16.81
N GLN A 85 23.38 36.09 15.80
CA GLN A 85 22.30 37.07 15.59
C GLN A 85 20.98 36.38 15.24
N ASN A 86 19.86 37.01 15.60
CA ASN A 86 18.55 36.66 15.04
C ASN A 86 18.53 37.09 13.57
N ALA A 87 18.82 36.16 12.67
CA ALA A 87 18.62 36.31 11.23
C ALA A 87 18.45 34.93 10.62
N ALA A 88 17.39 34.76 9.84
CA ALA A 88 17.18 33.56 9.03
C ALA A 88 18.40 33.34 8.12
N GLY A 89 19.24 32.34 8.45
CA GLY A 89 20.27 31.85 7.54
C GLY A 89 21.72 31.82 8.04
N ASN A 90 22.05 32.28 9.25
CA ASN A 90 23.39 32.05 9.82
C ASN A 90 23.53 30.61 10.34
N THR A 91 23.50 29.66 9.40
CA THR A 91 23.69 28.24 9.69
C THR A 91 25.18 27.96 9.89
N LEU A 92 25.54 27.56 11.10
CA LEU A 92 26.88 27.10 11.40
C LEU A 92 26.97 25.62 11.06
N GLN A 93 27.65 25.31 9.94
CA GLN A 93 27.78 23.95 9.44
C GLN A 93 29.09 23.35 9.93
N VAL A 94 29.00 22.28 10.72
CA VAL A 94 30.14 21.43 11.05
C VAL A 94 30.08 20.20 10.16
N ARG A 95 30.98 20.10 9.17
CA ARG A 95 31.10 18.92 8.30
C ARG A 95 32.11 17.94 8.89
N ILE A 96 31.67 16.74 9.27
CA ILE A 96 32.55 15.65 9.75
C ILE A 96 32.59 14.57 8.68
N THR A 97 33.77 14.29 8.13
CA THR A 97 33.99 13.18 7.19
C THR A 97 34.62 12.00 7.94
N ALA A 98 33.99 10.83 7.91
CA ALA A 98 34.46 9.63 8.61
C ALA A 98 34.52 8.38 7.73
N THR A 99 35.60 7.58 7.82
CA THR A 99 35.87 6.31 7.09
C THR A 99 36.62 5.32 7.99
N PRO A 100 36.56 3.99 7.77
CA PRO A 100 35.48 3.11 7.30
C PRO A 100 34.86 2.28 8.45
N GLU A 101 35.18 2.59 9.70
CA GLU A 101 34.72 1.84 10.88
C GLU A 101 33.54 2.53 11.59
N VAL A 102 32.75 3.29 10.81
CA VAL A 102 31.49 3.82 11.30
C VAL A 102 30.52 2.66 11.42
N ASP A 103 30.51 2.02 12.58
CA ASP A 103 29.29 1.46 13.12
C ASP A 103 28.33 2.63 13.32
N ILE A 104 27.51 2.88 12.29
CA ILE A 104 26.52 3.95 12.30
C ILE A 104 25.56 3.81 13.47
N SER A 105 25.56 2.69 14.21
CA SER A 105 24.72 2.38 15.38
C SER A 105 24.88 3.27 16.61
N LYS A 106 25.92 4.13 16.65
CA LYS A 106 26.25 4.89 17.85
C LYS A 106 25.89 6.37 17.70
N THR A 107 25.23 6.91 18.73
CA THR A 107 24.65 8.25 18.78
C THR A 107 25.69 9.35 18.61
N VAL A 108 25.49 10.22 17.61
CA VAL A 108 26.12 11.52 17.55
C VAL A 108 25.22 12.49 18.34
N ASN A 109 25.77 13.06 19.42
CA ASN A 109 25.06 14.01 20.27
C ASN A 109 25.64 15.41 20.04
N ALA A 110 24.83 16.31 19.50
CA ALA A 110 25.17 17.71 19.35
C ALA A 110 24.34 18.53 20.35
N VAL A 111 25.03 19.26 21.22
CA VAL A 111 24.44 20.11 22.25
C VAL A 111 24.91 21.55 22.01
N VAL A 112 23.97 22.48 21.91
CA VAL A 112 24.26 23.91 21.81
C VAL A 112 23.93 24.61 23.14
N ALA A 113 24.78 25.54 23.56
CA ALA A 113 24.58 26.35 24.76
C ALA A 113 24.99 27.80 24.50
N SER A 114 24.31 28.74 25.16
CA SER A 114 24.61 30.18 25.14
C SER A 114 24.57 30.78 26.54
N THR A 115 25.22 31.92 26.74
CA THR A 115 25.08 32.70 28.00
C THR A 115 23.83 33.58 28.01
N THR A 116 23.23 33.85 26.85
CA THR A 116 21.89 34.46 26.76
C THR A 116 20.84 33.45 27.20
N GLN A 117 19.84 33.89 27.98
CA GLN A 117 18.81 32.99 28.50
C GLN A 117 18.00 32.37 27.36
N ASP A 118 17.81 31.06 27.44
CA ASP A 118 17.03 30.27 26.49
C ASP A 118 15.82 29.64 27.21
N PRO A 119 14.59 30.10 26.92
CA PRO A 119 13.37 29.55 27.51
C PRO A 119 13.03 28.13 27.06
N ASN A 120 13.56 27.67 25.92
CA ASN A 120 13.22 26.38 25.32
C ASN A 120 14.43 25.45 25.31
N MET A 121 14.78 24.86 26.45
CA MET A 121 15.96 23.98 26.48
C MET A 121 15.80 22.65 25.70
N GLY A 122 14.60 22.34 25.19
CA GLY A 122 14.28 21.07 24.53
C GLY A 122 14.77 20.92 23.08
N ASN A 123 15.02 22.04 22.39
CA ASN A 123 15.58 22.07 21.03
C ASN A 123 17.10 22.33 20.99
N ASN A 124 17.72 22.43 22.18
CA ASN A 124 19.17 22.64 22.35
C ASN A 124 20.03 21.39 22.24
N GLN A 125 19.40 20.23 22.03
CA GLN A 125 20.10 18.97 21.86
C GLN A 125 19.48 18.19 20.71
N VAL A 126 20.33 17.64 19.84
CA VAL A 126 19.93 16.64 18.86
C VAL A 126 20.78 15.40 19.03
N GLN A 127 20.11 14.28 19.25
CA GLN A 127 20.73 12.98 19.27
C GLN A 127 20.37 12.28 17.96
N LYS A 128 21.33 12.22 17.04
CA LYS A 128 21.19 11.38 15.84
C LYS A 128 21.94 10.08 16.10
N SER A 129 21.22 9.13 16.72
CA SER A 129 21.57 7.73 16.57
C SER A 129 21.41 7.43 15.08
N GLY A 130 22.50 7.11 14.38
CA GLY A 130 22.28 6.07 13.38
C GLY A 130 21.89 4.87 14.23
N ALA A 131 20.64 4.47 14.19
CA ALA A 131 20.26 3.26 14.92
C ALA A 131 21.10 2.14 14.33
N GLY A 132 21.62 1.23 15.16
CA GLY A 132 22.06 -0.05 14.62
C GLY A 132 20.94 -0.53 13.74
N CYS A 133 21.22 -0.86 12.49
CA CYS A 133 20.17 -1.26 11.59
C CYS A 133 19.51 -2.48 12.24
N PHE A 134 18.30 -2.29 12.74
CA PHE A 134 17.45 -3.35 13.21
C PHE A 134 16.65 -3.83 12.00
N ILE A 135 16.23 -5.08 11.99
CA ILE A 135 15.53 -5.69 10.84
C ILE A 135 14.39 -4.79 10.36
N ALA A 136 13.60 -4.24 11.29
CA ALA A 136 12.51 -3.33 10.97
C ALA A 136 12.99 -1.97 10.42
N THR A 137 13.99 -1.34 11.03
CA THR A 137 14.53 -0.04 10.55
C THR A 137 15.22 -0.18 9.19
N ALA A 138 15.93 -1.28 8.95
CA ALA A 138 16.54 -1.58 7.66
C ALA A 138 15.51 -1.91 6.57
N ALA A 139 14.39 -2.54 6.94
CA ALA A 139 13.29 -2.78 6.03
C ALA A 139 12.60 -1.47 5.62
N PHE A 140 12.33 -0.55 6.54
CA PHE A 140 11.57 0.69 6.27
C PHE A 140 12.44 1.90 5.88
N ASP A 141 13.77 1.76 5.87
CA ASP A 141 14.75 2.79 5.47
C ASP A 141 14.62 4.13 6.23
N SER A 142 13.91 4.12 7.35
CA SER A 142 13.65 5.28 8.19
C SER A 142 13.47 4.83 9.63
N TYR A 143 13.97 5.64 10.56
CA TYR A 143 13.81 5.41 11.99
C TYR A 143 12.49 5.99 12.53
N GLU A 144 11.92 6.98 11.86
CA GLU A 144 10.69 7.70 12.26
C GLU A 144 9.46 7.25 11.47
N HIS A 145 9.45 5.99 11.01
CA HIS A 145 8.27 5.46 10.32
C HIS A 145 7.16 5.16 11.34
N ASP A 146 5.91 5.57 11.05
CA ASP A 146 4.74 5.36 11.92
C ASP A 146 4.61 3.91 12.45
N TYR A 147 4.88 2.92 11.60
CA TYR A 147 4.86 1.50 11.96
C TYR A 147 5.92 1.10 12.99
N LEU A 148 7.06 1.78 13.04
CA LEU A 148 8.10 1.51 14.04
C LEU A 148 7.70 2.03 15.42
N HIS A 149 6.92 3.13 15.50
CA HIS A 149 6.40 3.60 16.79
C HIS A 149 5.44 2.58 17.42
N ILE A 150 4.60 1.93 16.61
CA ILE A 150 3.70 0.85 17.08
C ILE A 150 4.50 -0.31 17.70
N LEU A 151 5.58 -0.74 17.04
CA LEU A 151 6.41 -1.84 17.53
C LEU A 151 7.23 -1.44 18.78
N ARG A 152 7.67 -0.19 18.87
CA ARG A 152 8.38 0.34 20.05
C ARG A 152 7.48 0.38 21.27
N ASN A 153 6.28 0.95 21.13
CA ASN A 153 5.30 0.99 22.22
C ASN A 153 4.90 -0.43 22.65
N PHE A 154 4.70 -1.34 21.69
CA PHE A 154 4.44 -2.76 22.02
C PHE A 154 5.58 -3.38 22.83
N ARG A 155 6.83 -3.13 22.42
CA ARG A 155 8.01 -3.61 23.15
C ARG A 155 8.00 -3.06 24.57
N ASP A 156 7.82 -1.76 24.72
CA ASP A 156 7.98 -1.06 26.01
C ASP A 156 6.83 -1.39 26.98
N ASP A 157 5.59 -1.40 26.49
CA ASP A 157 4.40 -1.59 27.32
C ASP A 157 4.06 -3.07 27.57
N TYR A 158 4.43 -3.98 26.66
CA TYR A 158 4.04 -5.40 26.74
C TYR A 158 5.20 -6.39 26.81
N LEU A 159 6.27 -6.21 26.03
CA LEU A 159 7.37 -7.19 26.03
C LEU A 159 8.31 -7.00 27.22
N LEU A 160 8.61 -5.76 27.60
CA LEU A 160 9.52 -5.48 28.71
C LEU A 160 8.88 -5.66 30.08
N THR A 161 7.55 -5.81 30.16
CA THR A 161 6.83 -5.99 31.43
C THR A 161 6.86 -7.42 31.96
N ASN A 162 7.36 -8.39 31.18
CA ASN A 162 7.46 -9.79 31.58
C ASN A 162 8.81 -10.42 31.20
N ALA A 163 9.30 -11.35 32.02
CA ALA A 163 10.58 -12.04 31.80
C ALA A 163 10.73 -12.73 30.42
N PRO A 164 9.72 -13.47 29.90
CA PRO A 164 9.86 -14.07 28.57
C PRO A 164 9.96 -13.03 27.45
N GLY A 165 9.24 -11.90 27.56
CA GLY A 165 9.32 -10.81 26.59
C GLY A 165 10.67 -10.08 26.65
N GLN A 166 11.23 -9.87 27.84
CA GLN A 166 12.59 -9.33 28.00
C GLN A 166 13.63 -10.24 27.32
N ALA A 167 13.57 -11.56 27.54
CA ALA A 167 14.49 -12.52 26.91
C ALA A 167 14.37 -12.55 25.38
N PHE A 168 13.14 -12.44 24.85
CA PHE A 168 12.91 -12.30 23.42
C PHE A 168 13.54 -11.02 22.86
N VAL A 169 13.32 -9.89 23.55
CA VAL A 169 13.84 -8.59 23.13
C VAL A 169 15.37 -8.59 23.14
N GLU A 170 15.99 -9.14 24.18
CA GLU A 170 17.45 -9.30 24.28
C GLU A 170 18.02 -10.13 23.11
N THR A 171 17.39 -11.27 22.82
CA THR A 171 17.75 -12.11 21.68
C THR A 171 17.62 -11.32 20.37
N TYR A 172 16.54 -10.58 20.19
CA TYR A 172 16.36 -9.73 19.00
C TYR A 172 17.49 -8.70 18.87
N TYR A 173 17.87 -8.02 19.96
CA TYR A 173 18.97 -7.05 19.94
C TYR A 173 20.33 -7.68 19.58
N GLN A 174 20.56 -8.93 19.99
CA GLN A 174 21.81 -9.64 19.70
C GLN A 174 21.93 -10.05 18.23
N TYR A 175 20.85 -10.54 17.61
CA TYR A 175 20.90 -11.15 16.27
C TYR A 175 20.49 -10.22 15.12
N SER A 176 19.80 -9.12 15.40
CA SER A 176 19.28 -8.23 14.36
C SER A 176 20.33 -7.37 13.64
N PRO A 177 21.39 -6.83 14.28
CA PRO A 177 22.38 -6.00 13.58
C PRO A 177 23.09 -6.69 12.39
N PRO A 178 23.62 -7.92 12.53
CA PRO A 178 24.30 -8.58 11.41
C PRO A 178 23.33 -8.91 10.25
N LEU A 179 22.09 -9.28 10.57
CA LEU A 179 21.09 -9.60 9.55
C LEU A 179 20.65 -8.34 8.79
N ALA A 180 20.42 -7.24 9.51
CA ALA A 180 20.01 -5.99 8.89
C ALA A 180 21.11 -5.38 8.02
N ASN A 181 22.38 -5.50 8.41
CA ASN A 181 23.52 -5.12 7.57
C ASN A 181 23.56 -5.92 6.27
N TRP A 182 23.27 -7.22 6.31
CA TRP A 182 23.21 -8.05 5.10
C TRP A 182 22.02 -7.69 4.18
N MET A 183 20.93 -7.16 4.73
CA MET A 183 19.72 -6.79 4.00
C MET A 183 19.75 -5.38 3.39
N GLN A 184 20.59 -4.48 3.91
CA GLN A 184 20.58 -3.04 3.57
C GLN A 184 20.67 -2.75 2.07
N ASP A 185 21.45 -3.53 1.32
CA ASP A 185 21.70 -3.29 -0.11
C ASP A 185 20.73 -4.05 -1.03
N LYS A 186 19.77 -4.80 -0.48
CA LYS A 186 18.88 -5.70 -1.25
C LYS A 186 17.42 -5.27 -1.15
N GLU A 187 16.96 -4.45 -2.10
CA GLU A 187 15.58 -3.92 -2.09
C GLU A 187 14.50 -5.01 -2.13
N GLY A 188 14.75 -6.10 -2.87
CA GLY A 188 13.83 -7.25 -2.90
C GLY A 188 13.67 -7.93 -1.54
N VAL A 189 14.73 -8.02 -0.74
CA VAL A 189 14.68 -8.59 0.61
C VAL A 189 13.96 -7.64 1.56
N LYS A 190 14.22 -6.32 1.46
CA LYS A 190 13.47 -5.30 2.21
C LYS A 190 11.97 -5.39 1.94
N ALA A 191 11.55 -5.52 0.68
CA ALA A 191 10.15 -5.67 0.31
C ALA A 191 9.50 -6.89 0.97
N VAL A 192 10.15 -8.05 0.92
CA VAL A 192 9.67 -9.27 1.58
C VAL A 192 9.58 -9.07 3.11
N THR A 193 10.60 -8.47 3.73
CA THR A 193 10.58 -8.18 5.16
C THR A 193 9.46 -7.22 5.54
N ARG A 194 9.19 -6.17 4.75
CA ARG A 194 8.05 -5.26 4.97
C ARG A 194 6.74 -6.07 4.96
N THR A 195 6.53 -6.92 3.95
CA THR A 195 5.32 -7.75 3.85
C THR A 195 5.18 -8.72 5.03
N LEU A 196 6.28 -9.32 5.50
CA LEU A 196 6.28 -10.21 6.66
C LEU A 196 6.06 -9.48 8.00
N LEU A 197 6.53 -8.23 8.12
CA LEU A 197 6.35 -7.43 9.33
C LEU A 197 4.95 -6.82 9.44
N LEU A 198 4.27 -6.53 8.33
CA LEU A 198 2.92 -5.96 8.33
C LEU A 198 1.91 -6.70 9.23
N PRO A 199 1.77 -8.04 9.19
CA PRO A 199 0.84 -8.74 10.09
C PRO A 199 1.24 -8.61 11.57
N VAL A 200 2.54 -8.57 11.88
CA VAL A 200 3.05 -8.39 13.25
C VAL A 200 2.75 -6.97 13.73
N ILE A 201 2.96 -5.95 12.89
CA ILE A 201 2.63 -4.55 13.18
C ILE A 201 1.13 -4.40 13.41
N ALA A 202 0.29 -5.01 12.56
CA ALA A 202 -1.16 -4.99 12.71
C ALA A 202 -1.62 -5.66 14.02
N ALA A 203 -1.00 -6.78 14.40
CA ALA A 203 -1.28 -7.45 15.67
C ALA A 203 -0.84 -6.61 16.86
N ALA A 204 0.35 -6.03 16.83
CA ALA A 204 0.85 -5.14 17.88
C ALA A 204 -0.05 -3.91 18.06
N TRP A 205 -0.52 -3.32 16.96
CA TRP A 205 -1.49 -2.22 16.98
C TRP A 205 -2.83 -2.66 17.57
N LEU A 206 -3.34 -3.83 17.20
CA LEU A 206 -4.61 -4.35 17.72
C LEU A 206 -4.55 -4.61 19.23
N ILE A 207 -3.43 -5.12 19.74
CA ILE A 207 -3.23 -5.38 21.17
C ILE A 207 -3.19 -4.06 21.97
N GLN A 208 -2.60 -3.01 21.40
CA GLN A 208 -2.56 -1.67 21.98
C GLN A 208 -3.87 -0.88 21.81
N ALA A 209 -4.78 -1.32 20.93
CA ALA A 209 -6.02 -0.62 20.67
C ALA A 209 -7.00 -0.69 21.87
N PRO A 210 -7.86 0.32 22.05
CA PRO A 210 -8.94 0.30 23.04
C PRO A 210 -9.81 -0.95 22.94
N LEU A 211 -10.32 -1.43 24.09
CA LEU A 211 -11.16 -2.63 24.21
C LEU A 211 -12.34 -2.64 23.21
N LEU A 212 -12.95 -1.49 22.94
CA LEU A 212 -14.05 -1.37 21.99
C LEU A 212 -13.64 -1.75 20.55
N ILE A 213 -12.44 -1.38 20.11
CA ILE A 213 -11.92 -1.73 18.79
C ILE A 213 -11.61 -3.23 18.72
N GLN A 214 -11.05 -3.79 19.80
CA GLN A 214 -10.79 -5.24 19.89
C GLN A 214 -12.09 -6.06 19.82
N LEU A 215 -13.11 -5.67 20.58
CA LEU A 215 -14.43 -6.32 20.56
C LEU A 215 -15.12 -6.15 19.21
N GLY A 216 -15.01 -4.98 18.57
CA GLY A 216 -15.53 -4.74 17.23
C GLY A 216 -14.90 -5.65 16.18
N MET A 217 -13.57 -5.82 16.20
CA MET A 217 -12.89 -6.75 15.29
C MET A 217 -13.27 -8.21 15.54
N LEU A 218 -13.33 -8.65 16.80
CA LEU A 218 -13.77 -10.00 17.14
C LEU A 218 -15.21 -10.26 16.70
N GLY A 219 -16.11 -9.29 16.89
CA GLY A 219 -17.49 -9.35 16.42
C GLY A 219 -17.60 -9.42 14.90
N GLY A 220 -16.78 -8.63 14.18
CA GLY A 220 -16.71 -8.66 12.71
C GLY A 220 -16.20 -10.00 12.18
N LEU A 221 -15.16 -10.57 12.80
CA LEU A 221 -14.57 -11.85 12.43
C LEU A 221 -15.54 -13.01 12.72
N LEU A 222 -16.24 -12.96 13.86
CA LEU A 222 -17.33 -13.88 14.18
C LEU A 222 -18.49 -13.76 13.17
N GLY A 223 -18.86 -12.53 12.80
CA GLY A 223 -19.86 -12.25 11.78
C GLY A 223 -19.49 -12.84 10.41
N LEU A 224 -18.23 -12.73 10.00
CA LEU A 224 -17.71 -13.35 8.78
C LEU A 224 -17.74 -14.88 8.84
N ILE A 225 -17.38 -15.48 9.98
CA ILE A 225 -17.46 -16.93 10.18
C ILE A 225 -18.92 -17.41 10.14
N LEU A 226 -19.84 -16.66 10.76
CA LEU A 226 -21.27 -16.96 10.73
C LEU A 226 -21.85 -16.79 9.33
N ALA A 227 -21.45 -15.75 8.60
CA ALA A 227 -21.82 -15.54 7.20
C ALA A 227 -21.30 -16.67 6.32
N TRP A 228 -20.04 -17.08 6.49
CA TRP A 228 -19.46 -18.22 5.78
C TRP A 228 -20.18 -19.53 6.10
N LYS A 229 -20.51 -19.77 7.37
CA LYS A 229 -21.35 -20.91 7.78
C LYS A 229 -22.74 -20.85 7.15
N HIS A 230 -23.36 -19.67 7.05
CA HIS A 230 -24.65 -19.49 6.38
C HIS A 230 -24.57 -19.76 4.87
N VAL A 231 -23.52 -19.31 4.19
CA VAL A 231 -23.27 -19.60 2.77
C VAL A 231 -23.05 -21.11 2.57
N GLN A 232 -22.31 -21.76 3.46
CA GLN A 232 -22.13 -23.22 3.41
C GLN A 232 -23.41 -23.99 3.68
N ALA A 233 -24.21 -23.57 4.66
CA ALA A 233 -25.51 -24.16 4.96
C ALA A 233 -26.49 -23.98 3.79
N GLY A 234 -26.51 -22.80 3.17
CA GLY A 234 -27.30 -22.54 1.96
C GLY A 234 -26.85 -23.39 0.77
N ASN A 235 -25.54 -23.59 0.58
CA ASN A 235 -25.01 -24.50 -0.44
C ASN A 235 -25.31 -25.97 -0.12
N LEU A 236 -25.33 -26.38 1.14
CA LEU A 236 -25.72 -27.73 1.57
C LEU A 236 -27.21 -27.96 1.35
N LEU A 237 -28.07 -27.00 1.70
CA LEU A 237 -29.51 -27.06 1.43
C LEU A 237 -29.80 -27.07 -0.07
N ARG A 238 -29.08 -26.26 -0.86
CA ARG A 238 -29.19 -26.26 -2.33
C ARG A 238 -28.72 -27.58 -2.94
N LYS A 239 -27.59 -28.14 -2.46
CA LYS A 239 -27.12 -29.47 -2.87
C LYS A 239 -28.06 -30.59 -2.41
N ALA A 240 -28.67 -30.49 -1.22
CA ALA A 240 -29.65 -31.43 -0.71
C ALA A 240 -30.95 -31.38 -1.52
N LEU A 241 -31.48 -30.18 -1.82
CA LEU A 241 -32.63 -29.98 -2.69
C LEU A 241 -32.37 -30.46 -4.12
N ILE A 242 -31.18 -30.19 -4.67
CA ILE A 242 -30.77 -30.75 -5.97
C ILE A 242 -30.66 -32.26 -5.87
N SER A 243 -30.08 -32.84 -4.82
CA SER A 243 -29.98 -34.30 -4.68
C SER A 243 -31.33 -34.98 -4.48
N VAL A 244 -32.28 -34.37 -3.75
CA VAL A 244 -33.64 -34.89 -3.58
C VAL A 244 -34.43 -34.73 -4.88
N GLY A 245 -34.28 -33.60 -5.59
CA GLY A 245 -34.86 -33.40 -6.92
C GLY A 245 -34.26 -34.33 -7.98
N VAL A 246 -32.96 -34.62 -7.90
CA VAL A 246 -32.25 -35.60 -8.75
C VAL A 246 -32.65 -37.02 -8.39
N MET A 247 -32.87 -37.36 -7.11
CA MET A 247 -33.37 -38.68 -6.70
C MET A 247 -34.85 -38.89 -7.06
N LEU A 248 -35.69 -37.86 -6.96
CA LEU A 248 -37.06 -37.88 -7.50
C LEU A 248 -37.05 -37.93 -9.04
N GLY A 249 -36.10 -37.26 -9.69
CA GLY A 249 -35.89 -37.31 -11.13
C GLY A 249 -35.32 -38.63 -11.65
N LEU A 250 -34.44 -39.29 -10.88
CA LEU A 250 -33.85 -40.60 -11.18
C LEU A 250 -34.85 -41.75 -11.00
N ALA A 251 -35.89 -41.57 -10.18
CA ALA A 251 -37.03 -42.48 -10.14
C ALA A 251 -38.00 -42.29 -11.33
N ALA A 252 -37.84 -41.22 -12.12
CA ALA A 252 -38.73 -40.83 -13.20
C ALA A 252 -38.04 -40.64 -14.58
N GLY A 253 -36.74 -40.89 -14.72
CA GLY A 253 -36.02 -40.62 -15.96
C GLY A 253 -34.83 -41.54 -16.15
N ASN A 254 -34.92 -42.41 -17.16
CA ASN A 254 -33.76 -43.07 -17.74
C ASN A 254 -32.70 -42.00 -18.04
N ALA A 255 -31.52 -42.10 -17.41
CA ALA A 255 -30.37 -41.31 -17.82
C ALA A 255 -30.04 -41.68 -19.27
N SER A 256 -30.37 -40.77 -20.20
CA SER A 256 -30.11 -40.92 -21.62
C SER A 256 -28.60 -41.00 -21.84
N ALA A 257 -28.16 -42.04 -22.53
CA ALA A 257 -26.79 -42.16 -23.04
C ALA A 257 -26.37 -40.87 -23.77
N ASP A 258 -25.07 -40.56 -23.73
CA ASP A 258 -24.47 -39.44 -24.45
C ASP A 258 -24.88 -39.49 -25.93
N GLN A 259 -25.75 -38.56 -26.34
CA GLN A 259 -26.44 -38.61 -27.62
C GLN A 259 -25.75 -37.66 -28.60
N ILE A 260 -25.15 -38.23 -29.65
CA ILE A 260 -24.48 -37.46 -30.70
C ILE A 260 -25.54 -36.94 -31.68
N TYR A 261 -25.47 -35.65 -31.96
CA TYR A 261 -26.31 -34.97 -32.95
C TYR A 261 -25.47 -34.44 -34.11
N TYR A 262 -26.02 -34.53 -35.32
CA TYR A 262 -25.41 -34.00 -36.53
C TYR A 262 -26.18 -32.75 -36.95
N VAL A 263 -25.49 -31.61 -36.97
CA VAL A 263 -26.05 -30.33 -37.37
C VAL A 263 -25.78 -30.12 -38.86
N HIS A 264 -26.84 -29.91 -39.63
CA HIS A 264 -26.77 -29.60 -41.06
C HIS A 264 -27.01 -28.10 -41.23
N THR A 265 -26.14 -27.46 -42.00
CA THR A 265 -26.15 -26.02 -42.18
C THR A 265 -26.36 -25.62 -43.63
N ASP A 266 -26.83 -24.40 -43.85
CA ASP A 266 -26.84 -23.76 -45.16
C ASP A 266 -25.43 -23.25 -45.58
N HIS A 267 -25.38 -22.56 -46.73
CA HIS A 267 -24.15 -21.93 -47.25
C HIS A 267 -23.58 -20.81 -46.35
N LEU A 268 -24.35 -20.32 -45.39
CA LEU A 268 -23.94 -19.31 -44.40
C LEU A 268 -23.57 -19.97 -43.05
N ASN A 269 -23.38 -21.29 -43.02
CA ASN A 269 -23.15 -22.08 -41.81
C ASN A 269 -24.24 -21.95 -40.74
N THR A 270 -25.45 -21.55 -41.12
CA THR A 270 -26.58 -21.48 -40.18
C THR A 270 -27.29 -22.83 -40.11
N PRO A 271 -27.58 -23.36 -38.91
CA PRO A 271 -28.32 -24.61 -38.76
C PRO A 271 -29.71 -24.57 -39.38
N THR A 272 -30.03 -25.55 -40.24
CA THR A 272 -31.37 -25.73 -40.81
C THR A 272 -32.04 -27.02 -40.32
N LEU A 273 -31.23 -28.04 -40.01
CA LEU A 273 -31.71 -29.36 -39.62
C LEU A 273 -30.74 -29.98 -38.60
N VAL A 274 -31.25 -30.70 -37.61
CA VAL A 274 -30.45 -31.55 -36.72
C VAL A 274 -31.00 -32.95 -36.73
N THR A 275 -30.11 -33.93 -36.91
CA THR A 275 -30.46 -35.36 -36.92
C THR A 275 -29.74 -36.11 -35.81
N ASP A 276 -30.38 -37.15 -35.28
CA ASP A 276 -29.74 -38.10 -34.35
C ASP A 276 -28.87 -39.14 -35.08
N SER A 277 -28.27 -40.06 -34.31
CA SER A 277 -27.46 -41.18 -34.84
C SER A 277 -28.23 -42.14 -35.75
N ASN A 278 -29.57 -42.18 -35.66
CA ASN A 278 -30.44 -42.98 -36.51
C ASN A 278 -30.93 -42.19 -37.74
N LYS A 279 -30.43 -40.97 -37.95
CA LYS A 279 -30.83 -40.04 -39.02
C LYS A 279 -32.28 -39.53 -38.90
N THR A 280 -32.87 -39.63 -37.72
CA THR A 280 -34.18 -39.04 -37.44
C THR A 280 -34.00 -37.55 -37.24
N VAL A 281 -34.90 -36.75 -37.82
CA VAL A 281 -34.93 -35.31 -37.61
C VAL A 281 -35.42 -35.03 -36.19
N VAL A 282 -34.56 -34.39 -35.38
CA VAL A 282 -34.86 -34.02 -33.99
C VAL A 282 -35.06 -32.52 -33.82
N TRP A 283 -34.60 -31.72 -34.78
CA TRP A 283 -34.89 -30.30 -34.89
C TRP A 283 -34.87 -29.87 -36.36
N GLU A 284 -35.80 -29.00 -36.73
CA GLU A 284 -35.88 -28.41 -38.07
C GLU A 284 -36.36 -26.96 -37.92
N GLY A 285 -35.62 -26.04 -38.52
CA GLY A 285 -35.89 -24.61 -38.43
C GLY A 285 -35.96 -23.96 -39.81
N VAL A 286 -37.08 -23.30 -40.10
CA VAL A 286 -37.27 -22.49 -41.30
C VAL A 286 -36.98 -21.03 -40.95
N ARG A 287 -35.91 -20.49 -41.51
CA ARG A 287 -35.43 -19.13 -41.21
C ARG A 287 -36.06 -18.09 -42.14
N LYS A 288 -36.62 -17.03 -41.56
CA LYS A 288 -37.06 -15.82 -42.27
C LYS A 288 -35.87 -14.92 -42.63
N PRO A 289 -36.03 -13.96 -43.55
CA PRO A 289 -34.92 -13.13 -44.00
C PRO A 289 -34.14 -12.43 -42.89
N PHE A 290 -34.79 -11.95 -41.83
CA PHE A 290 -34.13 -11.20 -40.75
C PHE A 290 -33.68 -12.08 -39.55
N GLY A 291 -33.63 -13.40 -39.70
CA GLY A 291 -33.06 -14.31 -38.69
C GLY A 291 -34.06 -14.90 -37.71
N GLU A 292 -35.32 -14.48 -37.77
CA GLU A 292 -36.41 -15.16 -37.06
C GLU A 292 -36.51 -16.59 -37.60
N THR A 293 -36.57 -17.58 -36.71
CA THR A 293 -36.61 -19.00 -37.09
C THR A 293 -37.90 -19.61 -36.59
N GLU A 294 -38.68 -20.16 -37.51
CA GLU A 294 -39.86 -20.96 -37.22
C GLU A 294 -39.44 -22.43 -37.09
N GLU A 295 -39.61 -23.00 -35.90
CA GLU A 295 -39.21 -24.38 -35.62
C GLU A 295 -40.34 -25.32 -36.03
N VAL A 296 -40.10 -26.11 -37.09
CA VAL A 296 -41.04 -27.13 -37.61
C VAL A 296 -40.98 -28.39 -36.75
N VAL A 297 -39.79 -28.75 -36.30
CA VAL A 297 -39.53 -29.83 -35.34
C VAL A 297 -38.69 -29.27 -34.22
N ASN A 298 -39.11 -29.50 -32.96
CA ASN A 298 -38.39 -29.05 -31.77
C ASN A 298 -38.39 -30.14 -30.69
N SER A 299 -37.78 -31.28 -31.01
CA SER A 299 -37.54 -32.34 -30.02
C SER A 299 -36.25 -32.11 -29.23
N VAL A 300 -35.32 -31.32 -29.77
CA VAL A 300 -34.06 -30.92 -29.13
C VAL A 300 -33.87 -29.41 -29.27
N ARG A 301 -33.41 -28.77 -28.19
CA ARG A 301 -33.14 -27.34 -28.17
C ARG A 301 -31.90 -26.99 -29.02
N GLN A 302 -32.10 -26.25 -30.12
CA GLN A 302 -31.04 -25.71 -30.96
C GLN A 302 -31.06 -24.17 -30.91
N PRO A 303 -30.21 -23.52 -30.09
CA PRO A 303 -30.22 -22.07 -29.92
C PRO A 303 -29.33 -21.30 -30.92
N ILE A 304 -28.53 -21.97 -31.74
CA ILE A 304 -27.65 -21.27 -32.68
C ILE A 304 -28.48 -20.64 -33.81
N ARG A 305 -28.16 -19.40 -34.20
CA ARG A 305 -28.83 -18.64 -35.27
C ARG A 305 -27.80 -18.24 -36.34
N PHE A 306 -27.85 -17.01 -36.85
CA PHE A 306 -26.81 -16.48 -37.74
C PHE A 306 -25.41 -16.60 -37.14
N PRO A 307 -24.34 -16.52 -37.95
CA PRO A 307 -22.97 -16.61 -37.45
C PRO A 307 -22.73 -15.69 -36.25
N GLY A 308 -22.27 -16.28 -35.14
CA GLY A 308 -21.99 -15.58 -33.89
C GLY A 308 -23.21 -15.28 -33.00
N GLN A 309 -24.42 -15.66 -33.41
CA GLN A 309 -25.65 -15.41 -32.67
C GLN A 309 -26.11 -16.63 -31.85
N TYR A 310 -26.49 -16.37 -30.60
CA TYR A 310 -27.10 -17.34 -29.70
C TYR A 310 -28.49 -16.85 -29.27
N PHE A 311 -29.52 -17.63 -29.60
CA PHE A 311 -30.90 -17.33 -29.24
C PHE A 311 -31.16 -17.58 -27.75
N ASP A 312 -31.63 -16.53 -27.09
CA ASP A 312 -32.14 -16.60 -25.74
C ASP A 312 -33.68 -16.70 -25.75
N GLY A 313 -34.18 -17.80 -25.19
CA GLY A 313 -35.61 -18.07 -25.14
C GLY A 313 -36.35 -17.26 -24.08
N GLU A 314 -35.66 -16.68 -23.09
CA GLU A 314 -36.29 -15.85 -22.06
C GLU A 314 -36.63 -14.46 -22.59
N THR A 315 -35.73 -13.89 -23.41
CA THR A 315 -35.87 -12.54 -23.96
C THR A 315 -36.42 -12.52 -25.39
N GLY A 316 -36.32 -13.63 -26.13
CA GLY A 316 -36.65 -13.67 -27.56
C GLY A 316 -35.60 -12.98 -28.45
N LEU A 317 -34.49 -12.53 -27.86
CA LEU A 317 -33.41 -11.85 -28.56
C LEU A 317 -32.28 -12.85 -28.89
N SER A 318 -31.44 -12.47 -29.84
CA SER A 318 -30.23 -13.21 -30.19
C SER A 318 -29.00 -12.45 -29.72
N TYR A 319 -28.31 -13.00 -28.72
CA TYR A 319 -27.05 -12.43 -28.22
C TYR A 319 -25.96 -12.56 -29.28
N ASN A 320 -25.32 -11.46 -29.62
CA ASN A 320 -24.26 -11.37 -30.62
C ASN A 320 -23.06 -10.60 -30.05
N TYR A 321 -22.35 -11.27 -29.13
CA TYR A 321 -21.12 -10.86 -28.45
C TYR A 321 -21.18 -9.50 -27.70
N PHE A 322 -21.23 -8.38 -28.41
CA PHE A 322 -21.32 -7.06 -27.79
C PHE A 322 -22.73 -6.48 -27.78
N ARG A 323 -23.67 -7.06 -28.52
CA ARG A 323 -25.03 -6.52 -28.67
C ARG A 323 -26.08 -7.61 -28.78
N ASP A 324 -27.29 -7.26 -28.38
CA ASP A 324 -28.48 -8.10 -28.57
C ASP A 324 -29.21 -7.71 -29.86
N TYR A 325 -29.48 -8.72 -30.69
CA TYR A 325 -30.17 -8.59 -31.97
C TYR A 325 -31.63 -9.01 -31.83
N ASP A 326 -32.53 -8.15 -32.31
CA ASP A 326 -33.96 -8.43 -32.41
C ASP A 326 -34.28 -8.91 -33.84
N PRO A 327 -34.58 -10.21 -34.03
CA PRO A 327 -34.90 -10.76 -35.35
C PRO A 327 -36.25 -10.30 -35.90
N ALA A 328 -37.19 -9.85 -35.06
CA ALA A 328 -38.48 -9.33 -35.50
C ALA A 328 -38.35 -7.93 -36.12
N LEU A 329 -37.45 -7.12 -35.57
CA LEU A 329 -37.15 -5.77 -36.09
C LEU A 329 -36.00 -5.75 -37.10
N GLY A 330 -35.24 -6.83 -37.21
CA GLY A 330 -34.08 -6.93 -38.10
C GLY A 330 -32.91 -6.02 -37.71
N ARG A 331 -32.73 -5.72 -36.42
CA ARG A 331 -31.71 -4.77 -35.93
C ARG A 331 -31.27 -5.02 -34.50
N TYR A 332 -30.17 -4.39 -34.10
CA TYR A 332 -29.74 -4.39 -32.71
C TYR A 332 -30.63 -3.47 -31.86
N ILE A 333 -30.87 -3.87 -30.61
CA ILE A 333 -31.57 -3.02 -29.63
C ILE A 333 -30.65 -2.00 -28.97
N GLN A 334 -29.33 -2.17 -29.14
CA GLN A 334 -28.28 -1.31 -28.60
C GLN A 334 -27.54 -0.60 -29.74
N SER A 335 -27.17 0.66 -29.50
CA SER A 335 -26.33 1.42 -30.42
C SER A 335 -24.93 0.82 -30.51
N ASP A 336 -24.30 0.93 -31.68
CA ASP A 336 -22.96 0.44 -31.94
C ASP A 336 -21.93 1.09 -30.99
N PRO A 337 -21.14 0.30 -30.23
CA PRO A 337 -20.06 0.81 -29.39
C PRO A 337 -18.98 1.60 -30.15
N ILE A 338 -18.76 1.31 -31.44
CA ILE A 338 -17.83 2.09 -32.28
C ILE A 338 -18.49 3.32 -32.91
N GLY A 339 -19.76 3.60 -32.57
CA GLY A 339 -20.50 4.77 -32.99
C GLY A 339 -20.69 4.83 -34.51
N LEU A 340 -20.66 6.05 -35.06
CA LEU A 340 -20.85 6.30 -36.50
C LEU A 340 -19.69 5.77 -37.37
N MET A 341 -18.58 5.31 -36.77
CA MET A 341 -17.50 4.66 -37.51
C MET A 341 -17.94 3.30 -38.08
N GLY A 342 -18.96 2.66 -37.50
CA GLY A 342 -19.57 1.42 -38.00
C GLY A 342 -20.65 1.65 -39.09
N GLY A 343 -20.90 2.90 -39.46
CA GLY A 343 -21.93 3.30 -40.43
C GLY A 343 -22.95 4.27 -39.85
N VAL A 344 -23.74 4.89 -40.74
CA VAL A 344 -24.76 5.88 -40.35
C VAL A 344 -25.91 5.28 -39.53
N SER A 345 -26.16 3.98 -39.67
CA SER A 345 -27.13 3.25 -38.87
C SER A 345 -26.43 2.54 -37.71
N THR A 346 -26.39 3.17 -36.53
CA THR A 346 -25.72 2.60 -35.35
C THR A 346 -26.45 1.37 -34.77
N HIS A 347 -27.66 1.08 -35.22
CA HIS A 347 -28.43 -0.09 -34.80
C HIS A 347 -28.54 -1.14 -35.93
N GLY A 348 -27.98 -0.85 -37.11
CA GLY A 348 -28.09 -1.72 -38.27
C GLY A 348 -27.38 -3.05 -38.06
N TYR A 349 -27.98 -4.12 -38.56
CA TYR A 349 -27.32 -5.41 -38.74
C TYR A 349 -26.88 -5.53 -40.20
N VAL A 350 -25.57 -5.67 -40.42
CA VAL A 350 -24.91 -5.87 -41.73
C VAL A 350 -25.57 -5.10 -42.89
N GLY A 351 -25.50 -3.76 -42.85
CA GLY A 351 -25.97 -2.89 -43.95
C GLY A 351 -27.49 -2.91 -44.23
N GLY A 352 -28.29 -3.68 -43.49
CA GLY A 352 -29.70 -3.92 -43.79
C GLY A 352 -29.95 -5.01 -44.84
N GLU A 353 -28.90 -5.70 -45.30
CA GLU A 353 -28.98 -6.79 -46.26
C GLU A 353 -28.74 -8.12 -45.55
N SER A 354 -29.81 -8.90 -45.35
CA SER A 354 -29.70 -10.18 -44.65
C SER A 354 -29.32 -11.37 -45.53
N SER A 355 -29.16 -11.15 -46.85
CA SER A 355 -28.86 -12.17 -47.85
C SER A 355 -27.40 -12.18 -48.34
N CYS A 356 -26.57 -11.22 -47.94
CA CYS A 356 -25.17 -11.13 -48.35
C CYS A 356 -24.25 -10.98 -47.13
N ILE A 357 -23.98 -12.09 -46.43
CA ILE A 357 -22.89 -12.17 -45.46
C ILE A 357 -21.86 -13.13 -46.07
N CYS A 358 -20.82 -12.59 -46.72
CA CYS A 358 -19.67 -13.34 -47.20
C CYS A 358 -18.61 -13.48 -46.10
#